data_AF-A0A538A8G8-F1
#
_entry.id   AF-A0A538A8G8-F1
#
_cell.length_a   1.000
_cell.length_b   1.000
_cell.length_c   1.000
_cell.angle_alpha   90.00
_cell.angle_beta   90.00
_cell.angle_gamma   90.00
#
_symmetry.space_group_name_H-M   'P 1'
#
loop_
_entity.id
_entity.type
_entity.pdbx_description
1 polymer ?
#
loop_
_entity_poly.entity_id
_entity_poly.type
_entity_poly.pdbx_seq_one_letter_code
_entity_poly.pdbx_strand_id
1 'polypeptide(L)'
;MSAGADFEVPKGSVAAGRRVRLPTGAEPPITVYINGIPQAEGGDYRLKGSEIVFTRPILKEQVGGVRWLAMFLGLFGTYRKHETVDVEYRVGGEVRLASDVGILPD
;
A
#
# COMPACT_ATOMS: atom_id res chain seq x y z
N MET A 1 -9.35 -20.58 -10.27
CA MET A 1 -8.55 -19.34 -10.28
C MET A 1 -9.49 -18.19 -10.64
N SER A 2 -9.70 -17.19 -9.78
CA SER A 2 -10.47 -16.01 -10.18
C SER A 2 -9.55 -15.07 -10.95
N ALA A 3 -9.93 -14.76 -12.18
CA ALA A 3 -9.26 -13.78 -13.01
C ALA A 3 -9.22 -12.44 -12.26
N GLY A 4 -8.02 -11.95 -11.95
CA GLY A 4 -7.88 -10.56 -11.54
C GLY A 4 -8.37 -9.72 -12.71
N ALA A 5 -9.36 -8.86 -12.47
CA ALA A 5 -9.71 -7.83 -13.44
C ALA A 5 -8.42 -7.12 -13.87
N ASP A 6 -8.27 -6.87 -15.17
CA ASP A 6 -7.14 -6.12 -15.70
C ASP A 6 -7.12 -4.74 -15.02
N PHE A 7 -6.28 -4.60 -14.01
CA PHE A 7 -6.14 -3.37 -13.26
C PHE A 7 -5.29 -2.42 -14.08
N GLU A 8 -5.91 -1.40 -14.66
CA GLU A 8 -5.19 -0.35 -15.37
C GLU A 8 -4.48 0.57 -14.38
N VAL A 9 -3.14 0.66 -14.50
CA VAL A 9 -2.34 1.59 -13.71
C VAL A 9 -2.58 3.01 -14.23
N PRO A 10 -3.10 3.94 -13.40
CA PRO A 10 -3.35 5.31 -13.84
C PRO A 10 -2.07 5.99 -14.33
N LYS A 11 -2.17 6.82 -15.37
CA LYS A 11 -1.05 7.62 -15.88
C LYS A 11 -0.36 8.40 -14.76
N GLY A 12 0.97 8.31 -14.71
CA GLY A 12 1.77 8.95 -13.66
C GLY A 12 1.81 8.18 -12.33
N SER A 13 1.34 6.93 -12.31
CA SER A 13 1.52 5.99 -11.20
C SER A 13 2.36 4.79 -11.65
N VAL A 14 2.94 4.08 -10.69
CA VAL A 14 3.56 2.76 -10.88
C VAL A 14 2.86 1.77 -9.96
N ALA A 15 2.68 0.54 -10.42
CA ALA A 15 2.34 -0.58 -9.55
C ALA A 15 3.59 -0.97 -8.75
N ALA A 16 3.61 -0.65 -7.45
CA ALA A 16 4.75 -0.95 -6.58
C ALA A 16 4.83 -2.42 -6.16
N GLY A 17 3.69 -3.11 -6.23
CA GLY A 17 3.54 -4.53 -5.88
C GLY A 17 2.19 -4.80 -5.22
N ARG A 18 1.93 -6.06 -4.90
CA ARG A 18 0.67 -6.52 -4.26
C ARG A 18 0.84 -7.08 -2.86
N ARG A 19 2.05 -7.04 -2.30
CA ARG A 19 2.35 -7.72 -1.05
C ARG A 19 3.06 -6.79 -0.09
N VAL A 20 2.75 -6.92 1.20
CA VAL A 20 3.50 -6.30 2.30
C VAL A 20 3.76 -7.36 3.36
N ARG A 21 4.89 -7.24 4.06
CA ARG A 21 5.18 -8.12 5.19
C ARG A 21 4.42 -7.66 6.41
N LEU A 22 3.84 -8.60 7.14
CA LEU A 22 3.36 -8.34 8.49
C LEU A 22 4.54 -7.94 9.39
N PRO A 23 4.34 -7.00 10.31
CA PRO A 23 5.29 -6.74 11.38
C PRO A 23 5.65 -8.01 12.14
N THR A 24 6.90 -8.14 12.57
CA THR A 24 7.37 -9.32 13.32
C THR A 24 6.58 -9.48 14.61
N GLY A 25 6.05 -10.68 14.85
CA GLY A 25 5.25 -10.98 16.04
C GLY A 25 3.82 -10.43 16.00
N ALA A 26 3.34 -9.99 14.84
CA ALA A 26 1.98 -9.49 14.70
C ALA A 26 0.94 -10.59 14.93
N GLU A 27 0.05 -10.33 15.88
CA GLU A 27 -1.07 -11.19 16.25
C GLU A 27 -2.41 -10.55 15.87
N PRO A 28 -3.43 -11.37 15.54
CA PRO A 28 -4.78 -10.87 15.29
C PRO A 28 -5.40 -10.14 16.49
N PRO A 29 -6.37 -9.23 16.25
CA PRO A 29 -6.88 -8.84 14.93
C PRO A 29 -5.87 -8.00 14.14
N ILE A 30 -5.83 -8.21 12.83
CA ILE A 30 -5.02 -7.42 11.91
C ILE A 30 -5.97 -6.50 11.14
N THR A 31 -5.75 -5.19 11.21
CA THR A 31 -6.51 -4.20 10.44
C THR A 31 -5.57 -3.52 9.46
N VAL A 32 -5.93 -3.51 8.19
CA VAL A 32 -5.12 -2.92 7.12
C VAL A 32 -5.79 -1.64 6.61
N TYR A 33 -4.98 -0.60 6.43
CA TYR A 33 -5.42 0.68 5.93
C TYR A 33 -4.64 1.03 4.67
N ILE A 34 -5.32 1.59 3.66
CA ILE A 34 -4.68 2.25 2.52
C ILE A 34 -5.02 3.73 2.61
N ASN A 35 -4.01 4.59 2.75
CA ASN A 35 -4.18 6.03 2.97
C ASN A 35 -5.15 6.35 4.12
N GLY A 36 -5.09 5.58 5.22
CA GLY A 36 -5.99 5.72 6.36
C GLY A 36 -7.41 5.15 6.15
N ILE A 37 -7.73 4.60 4.98
CA ILE A 37 -9.04 3.97 4.72
C ILE A 37 -8.97 2.47 5.06
N PRO A 38 -9.81 1.97 5.99
CA PRO A 38 -9.85 0.55 6.32
C PRO A 38 -10.15 -0.32 5.09
N GLN A 39 -9.45 -1.44 4.97
CA GLN A 39 -9.63 -2.43 3.91
C GLN A 39 -10.31 -3.69 4.46
N ALA A 40 -11.12 -4.36 3.66
CA ALA A 40 -11.82 -5.58 4.04
C ALA A 40 -10.97 -6.83 3.77
N GLU A 41 -10.72 -7.65 4.79
CA GLU A 41 -10.12 -8.98 4.59
C GLU A 41 -11.09 -9.87 3.79
N GLY A 42 -10.54 -10.65 2.85
CA GLY A 42 -11.29 -11.47 1.89
C GLY A 42 -11.73 -10.71 0.64
N GLY A 43 -12.03 -9.41 0.75
CA GLY A 43 -12.43 -8.55 -0.37
C GLY A 43 -11.25 -7.80 -1.01
N ASP A 44 -10.53 -7.03 -0.20
CA ASP A 44 -9.45 -6.15 -0.65
C ASP A 44 -8.07 -6.80 -0.49
N TYR A 45 -7.92 -7.64 0.53
CA TYR A 45 -6.69 -8.38 0.80
C TYR A 45 -6.95 -9.72 1.46
N ARG A 46 -5.92 -10.58 1.53
CA ARG A 46 -5.93 -11.81 2.32
C ARG A 46 -4.60 -11.96 3.07
N LEU A 47 -4.64 -12.50 4.28
CA LEU A 47 -3.44 -12.92 5.00
C LEU A 47 -2.93 -14.25 4.42
N LYS A 48 -1.64 -14.31 4.09
CA LYS A 48 -0.96 -15.51 3.61
C LYS A 48 0.37 -15.69 4.32
N GLY A 49 0.37 -16.50 5.38
CA GLY A 49 1.54 -16.65 6.25
C GLY A 49 1.87 -15.33 6.93
N SER A 50 3.09 -14.82 6.73
CA SER A 50 3.54 -13.53 7.26
C SER A 50 3.36 -12.35 6.29
N GLU A 51 2.50 -12.48 5.28
CA GLU A 51 2.27 -11.46 4.26
C GLU A 51 0.78 -11.10 4.18
N ILE A 52 0.51 -9.82 3.91
CA ILE A 52 -0.78 -9.33 3.43
C ILE A 52 -0.70 -9.29 1.90
N VAL A 53 -1.63 -9.95 1.23
CA VAL A 53 -1.70 -10.02 -0.24
C VAL A 53 -2.95 -9.30 -0.72
N PHE A 54 -2.77 -8.19 -1.43
CA PHE A 54 -3.85 -7.37 -1.97
C PHE A 54 -4.41 -7.95 -3.27
N THR A 55 -5.69 -7.73 -3.52
CA THR A 55 -6.36 -8.15 -4.77
C THR A 55 -5.97 -7.26 -5.96
N ARG A 56 -5.56 -6.02 -5.70
CA ARG A 56 -5.05 -5.04 -6.68
C ARG A 56 -3.64 -4.56 -6.31
N PRO A 57 -2.85 -4.04 -7.26
CA PRO A 57 -1.55 -3.48 -6.92
C PRO A 57 -1.70 -2.20 -6.10
N ILE A 58 -0.72 -1.98 -5.23
CA ILE A 58 -0.53 -0.74 -4.50
C ILE A 58 0.16 0.26 -5.43
N LEU A 59 -0.41 1.45 -5.53
CA LEU A 59 0.03 2.48 -6.46
C LEU A 59 0.95 3.48 -5.77
N LYS A 60 2.14 3.66 -6.33
CA LYS A 60 3.04 4.77 -5.97
C LYS A 60 3.10 5.76 -7.11
N GLU A 61 3.39 7.01 -6.81
CA GLU A 61 3.52 8.02 -7.85
C GLU A 61 4.79 7.79 -8.68
N GLN A 62 4.70 7.99 -9.99
CA GLN A 62 5.86 8.13 -10.87
C GLN A 62 6.20 9.62 -11.06
N VAL A 63 7.35 10.06 -10.53
CA VAL A 63 7.83 11.43 -10.75
C VAL A 63 8.91 11.42 -11.83
N GLY A 64 8.58 11.94 -13.02
CA GLY A 64 9.58 12.21 -14.07
C GLY A 64 10.47 13.41 -13.72
N GLY A 65 11.75 13.37 -14.12
CA GLY A 65 12.75 14.38 -13.73
C GLY A 65 12.38 15.83 -14.09
N VAL A 66 11.75 16.07 -15.24
CA VAL A 66 11.28 17.41 -15.64
C VAL A 66 10.20 17.94 -14.70
N ARG A 67 9.24 17.09 -14.31
CA ARG A 67 8.18 17.45 -13.37
C ARG A 67 8.73 17.69 -11.96
N TRP A 68 9.72 16.89 -11.54
CA TRP A 68 10.44 17.14 -10.30
C TRP A 68 11.12 18.52 -10.29
N LEU A 69 11.83 18.88 -11.37
CA LEU A 69 12.49 20.19 -11.50
C LEU A 69 11.47 21.34 -11.46
N ALA A 70 10.33 21.20 -12.14
CA ALA A 70 9.28 22.21 -12.11
C ALA A 70 8.68 22.41 -10.70
N MET A 71 8.54 21.34 -9.91
CA MET A 71 8.11 21.45 -8.50
C MET A 71 9.19 22.06 -7.61
N PHE A 72 10.45 21.69 -7.81
CA PHE A 72 11.57 22.31 -7.11
C PHE A 72 11.62 23.83 -7.33
N LEU A 73 11.27 24.29 -8.54
CA LEU A 73 11.18 25.71 -8.90
C LEU A 73 9.85 26.38 -8.50
N GLY A 74 8.94 25.68 -7.80
CA GLY A 74 7.67 26.25 -7.33
C GLY A 74 6.62 26.49 -8.44
N LEU A 75 6.79 25.87 -9.61
CA LEU A 75 5.93 26.12 -10.78
C LEU A 75 4.62 25.32 -10.77
N PHE A 76 4.49 24.27 -9.94
CA PHE A 76 3.31 23.39 -9.87
C PHE A 76 3.08 22.81 -8.45
N GLY A 77 1.82 22.49 -8.13
CA GLY A 77 1.40 21.87 -6.85
C GLY A 77 1.50 20.34 -6.79
N THR A 78 1.26 19.78 -5.60
CA THR A 78 1.48 18.36 -5.25
C THR A 78 0.17 17.57 -5.04
N TYR A 79 -0.60 17.27 -6.10
CA TYR A 79 -1.73 16.33 -5.98
C TYR A 79 -1.38 14.97 -6.60
N ARG A 80 -1.28 13.92 -5.77
CA ARG A 80 -0.52 12.72 -6.15
C ARG A 80 -1.15 11.44 -5.58
N LYS A 81 -1.30 10.42 -6.45
CA LYS A 81 -1.66 9.05 -6.05
C LYS A 81 -0.41 8.35 -5.50
N HIS A 82 -0.19 8.48 -4.21
CA HIS A 82 0.84 7.77 -3.46
C HIS A 82 0.16 7.00 -2.34
N GLU A 83 -0.05 5.70 -2.53
CA GLU A 83 -0.70 4.87 -1.54
C GLU A 83 0.29 4.47 -0.44
N THR A 84 -0.04 4.78 0.81
CA THR A 84 0.63 4.22 2.00
C THR A 84 -0.21 3.07 2.53
N VAL A 85 0.46 2.06 3.09
CA VAL A 85 -0.19 0.94 3.75
C VAL A 85 0.15 0.99 5.23
N ASP A 86 -0.87 1.06 6.07
CA ASP A 86 -0.70 0.97 7.52
C ASP A 86 -1.32 -0.32 8.03
N VAL A 87 -0.69 -0.92 9.04
CA VAL A 87 -1.12 -2.20 9.62
C VAL A 87 -1.25 -2.03 11.12
N GLU A 88 -2.48 -2.15 11.63
CA GLU A 88 -2.76 -2.29 13.05
C GLU A 88 -2.77 -3.77 13.42
N TYR A 89 -2.16 -4.10 14.55
CA TYR A 89 -1.98 -5.47 15.01
C TYR A 89 -1.79 -5.52 16.53
N ARG A 90 -1.81 -6.73 17.10
CA ARG A 90 -1.42 -6.94 18.51
C ARG A 90 -0.02 -7.52 18.63
N VAL A 91 0.68 -7.16 19.72
CA VAL A 91 1.89 -7.83 20.19
C VAL A 91 1.89 -7.85 21.70
N GLY A 92 1.93 -9.04 22.31
CA GLY A 92 1.97 -9.15 23.77
C GLY A 92 0.76 -8.52 24.46
N GLY A 93 -0.41 -8.54 23.81
CA GLY A 93 -1.65 -7.94 24.31
C GLY A 93 -1.82 -6.44 24.04
N GLU A 94 -0.79 -5.74 23.54
CA GLU A 94 -0.87 -4.32 23.18
C GLU A 94 -1.24 -4.13 21.70
N VAL A 95 -2.08 -3.13 21.41
CA VAL A 95 -2.38 -2.71 20.04
C VAL A 95 -1.26 -1.79 19.54
N ARG A 96 -0.77 -2.04 18.33
CA ARG A 96 0.27 -1.25 17.66
C ARG A 96 -0.12 -0.95 16.22
N LEU A 97 0.36 0.17 15.70
CA LEU A 97 0.23 0.57 14.30
C LEU A 97 1.62 0.65 13.68
N ALA A 98 1.84 -0.07 12.58
CA ALA A 98 3.00 0.10 11.71
C ALA A 98 2.57 0.92 10.49
N SER A 99 3.15 2.09 10.31
CA SER A 99 2.80 3.01 9.21
C SER A 99 3.72 2.87 8.00
N ASP A 100 3.17 3.10 6.81
CA ASP A 100 3.82 2.99 5.49
C ASP A 100 4.74 1.75 5.38
N VAL A 101 4.17 0.58 5.65
CA VAL A 101 4.92 -0.68 5.64
C VAL A 101 5.49 -0.99 4.26
N GLY A 102 6.66 -1.62 4.25
CA GLY A 102 7.41 -1.92 3.02
C GLY A 102 6.62 -2.81 2.06
N ILE A 103 6.44 -2.31 0.83
CA ILE A 103 5.81 -3.03 -0.27
C ILE A 103 6.85 -3.91 -0.95
N LEU A 104 6.50 -5.19 -1.13
CA LEU A 104 7.28 -6.14 -1.90
C LEU A 104 6.89 -6.04 -3.38
N PRO A 105 7.87 -5.90 -4.30
CA PRO A 105 7.60 -5.95 -5.73
C PRO A 105 7.03 -7.32 -6.15
N ASP A 106 6.25 -7.31 -7.22
CA ASP A 106 5.70 -8.51 -7.85
C ASP A 106 6.77 -9.30 -8.61
#